data_AF-A0A7H4N7D5-F1
#
_entry.id   AF-A0A7H4N7D5-F1
#
_cell.length_a   1.000
_cell.length_b   1.000
_cell.length_c   1.000
_cell.angle_alpha   90.00
_cell.angle_beta   90.00
_cell.angle_gamma   90.00
#
_symmetry.space_group_name_H-M   'P 1'
#
loop_
_entity.id
_entity.type
_entity.pdbx_description
1 polymer ?
#
loop_
_entity_poly.entity_id
_entity_poly.type
_entity_poly.pdbx_seq_one_letter_code
_entity_poly.pdbx_strand_id
1 'polypeptide(L)'
;MRQPIAWRDNIPLLSFLWLRGRARCCGQPISRRYPLMELTTGALFVLAGYLMAPGMPLLGGLIFVSVLLILAAIDAQTQLLPDRLTLPLLWAGLLFNLSDTFAPLAEAIIGAMVGYLSAVVGVLGVPSADR
;
A
#
# COMPACT_ATOMS: atom_id res chain seq x y z
N MET A 1 -13.56 28.11 13.34
CA MET A 1 -14.83 27.73 12.69
C MET A 1 -14.67 26.33 12.12
N ARG A 2 -15.37 25.32 12.66
CA ARG A 2 -15.37 23.94 12.13
C ARG A 2 -16.48 23.84 11.10
N GLN A 3 -16.17 23.98 9.81
CA GLN A 3 -17.12 23.62 8.76
C GLN A 3 -17.15 22.09 8.64
N PRO A 4 -18.34 21.47 8.56
CA PRO A 4 -18.45 20.03 8.34
C PRO A 4 -17.81 19.68 7.00
N ILE A 5 -16.97 18.64 6.98
CA ILE A 5 -16.32 18.14 5.76
C ILE A 5 -17.43 17.55 4.91
N ALA A 6 -17.70 18.15 3.75
CA ALA A 6 -18.67 17.61 2.82
C ALA A 6 -18.17 16.25 2.31
N TRP A 7 -19.07 15.28 2.11
CA TRP A 7 -18.70 13.94 1.63
C TRP A 7 -17.87 13.98 0.32
N ARG A 8 -18.12 14.99 -0.52
CA ARG A 8 -17.38 15.23 -1.78
C ARG A 8 -15.92 15.61 -1.53
N ASP A 9 -15.65 16.30 -0.42
CA ASP A 9 -14.30 16.69 0.00
C ASP A 9 -13.53 15.48 0.60
N ASN A 10 -14.19 14.32 0.79
CA ASN A 10 -13.59 13.08 1.29
C ASN A 10 -12.94 12.23 0.18
N ILE A 11 -12.98 12.69 -1.08
CA ILE A 11 -12.28 12.09 -2.22
C ILE A 11 -11.15 13.04 -2.61
N PRO A 12 -9.93 12.86 -2.06
CA PRO A 12 -8.83 13.82 -2.19
C PRO A 12 -8.51 14.20 -3.64
N LEU A 13 -8.52 13.28 -4.61
CA LEU A 13 -8.23 13.56 -6.02
C LEU A 13 -9.28 14.46 -6.68
N LEU A 14 -10.56 14.09 -6.55
CA LEU A 14 -11.67 14.87 -7.11
C LEU A 14 -11.72 16.26 -6.47
N SER A 15 -11.50 16.32 -5.16
CA SER A 15 -11.46 17.55 -4.39
C SER A 15 -10.26 18.40 -4.74
N PHE A 16 -9.07 17.80 -4.90
CA PHE A 16 -7.83 18.49 -5.27
C PHE A 16 -7.94 19.11 -6.66
N LEU A 17 -8.51 18.38 -7.64
CA LEU A 17 -8.74 18.87 -8.99
C LEU A 17 -9.76 20.03 -8.99
N TRP A 18 -10.87 19.88 -8.27
CA TRP A 18 -11.93 20.90 -8.19
C TRP A 18 -11.49 22.14 -7.42
N LEU A 19 -10.78 21.96 -6.30
CA LEU A 19 -10.33 23.04 -5.42
C LEU A 19 -8.96 23.61 -5.83
N ARG A 20 -8.41 23.21 -6.98
CA ARG A 20 -7.09 23.64 -7.50
C ARG A 20 -5.97 23.50 -6.46
N GLY A 21 -6.01 22.41 -5.70
CA GLY A 21 -5.01 22.08 -4.68
C GLY A 21 -5.08 22.90 -3.39
N ARG A 22 -6.18 23.60 -3.09
CA ARG A 22 -6.37 24.35 -1.83
C ARG A 22 -7.55 23.81 -1.02
N ALA A 23 -7.41 23.72 0.30
CA ALA A 23 -8.48 23.28 1.18
C ALA A 23 -9.63 24.31 1.22
N ARG A 24 -10.88 23.86 1.15
CA ARG A 24 -12.08 24.72 1.12
C ARG A 24 -12.27 25.54 2.40
N CYS A 25 -11.88 24.98 3.55
CA CYS A 25 -12.12 25.56 4.87
C CYS A 25 -11.11 26.66 5.26
N CYS A 26 -9.88 26.61 4.73
CA CYS A 26 -8.79 27.47 5.18
C CYS A 26 -7.88 27.99 4.05
N GLY A 27 -8.10 27.56 2.80
CA GLY A 27 -7.29 27.96 1.65
C GLY A 27 -5.87 27.40 1.64
N GLN A 28 -5.51 26.58 2.63
CA GLN A 28 -4.17 25.98 2.75
C GLN A 28 -3.91 24.99 1.62
N PRO A 29 -2.66 24.88 1.12
CA PRO A 29 -2.32 23.92 0.09
C PRO A 29 -2.50 22.49 0.59
N ILE A 30 -3.17 21.65 -0.19
CA ILE A 30 -3.31 20.22 0.08
C ILE A 30 -2.00 19.54 -0.32
N SER A 31 -1.44 18.71 0.57
CA SER A 31 -0.21 17.97 0.29
C SER A 31 -0.41 17.03 -0.91
N ARG A 32 0.51 17.09 -1.88
CA ARG A 32 0.49 16.28 -3.11
C ARG A 32 0.59 14.77 -2.85
N ARG A 33 0.96 14.35 -1.63
CA ARG A 33 1.05 12.93 -1.24
C ARG A 33 -0.30 12.22 -1.31
N TYR A 34 -1.38 12.89 -0.92
CA TYR A 34 -2.73 12.34 -0.94
C TYR A 34 -3.25 12.01 -2.35
N PRO A 35 -3.25 12.97 -3.30
CA PRO A 35 -3.70 12.67 -4.66
C PRO A 35 -2.78 11.64 -5.35
N LEU A 36 -1.48 11.63 -5.04
CA LEU A 36 -0.58 10.61 -5.57
C LEU A 36 -0.97 9.20 -5.10
N MET A 37 -1.21 9.01 -3.80
CA MET A 37 -1.61 7.72 -3.22
C MET A 37 -2.94 7.20 -3.76
N GLU A 38 -3.91 8.09 -3.96
CA GLU A 38 -5.21 7.70 -4.50
C GLU A 38 -5.10 7.34 -5.99
N LEU A 39 -4.25 8.05 -6.75
CA LEU A 39 -4.03 7.76 -8.16
C LEU A 39 -3.28 6.44 -8.34
N THR A 40 -2.27 6.17 -7.52
CA THR A 40 -1.55 4.89 -7.55
C THR A 40 -2.47 3.75 -7.13
N THR A 41 -3.31 3.93 -6.10
CA THR A 41 -4.30 2.92 -5.70
C THR A 41 -5.28 2.63 -6.84
N GLY A 42 -5.88 3.67 -7.43
CA GLY A 42 -6.83 3.52 -8.53
C GLY A 42 -6.20 2.85 -9.76
N ALA A 43 -4.99 3.27 -10.14
CA ALA A 43 -4.25 2.69 -11.26
C ALA A 43 -3.95 1.20 -11.03
N LEU A 44 -3.50 0.83 -9.83
CA LEU A 44 -3.21 -0.56 -9.49
C LEU A 44 -4.48 -1.42 -9.44
N PHE A 45 -5.61 -0.87 -9.00
CA PHE A 45 -6.88 -1.58 -8.98
C PHE A 45 -7.41 -1.85 -10.39
N VAL A 46 -7.32 -0.85 -11.27
CA VAL A 46 -7.66 -1.03 -12.70
C VAL A 46 -6.74 -2.06 -13.33
N LEU A 47 -5.43 -1.98 -13.07
CA LEU A 47 -4.46 -2.94 -13.59
C LEU A 47 -4.75 -4.37 -13.10
N ALA A 48 -5.05 -4.54 -11.81
CA ALA A 48 -5.42 -5.84 -11.26
C ALA A 48 -6.70 -6.40 -11.91
N GLY A 49 -7.72 -5.56 -12.10
CA GLY A 49 -8.95 -5.95 -12.79
C GLY A 49 -8.76 -6.24 -14.28
N TYR A 50 -7.71 -5.68 -14.91
CA TYR A 50 -7.35 -5.97 -16.30
C TYR A 50 -6.56 -7.27 -16.44
N LEU A 51 -5.67 -7.57 -15.49
CA LEU A 51 -4.79 -8.75 -15.54
C LEU A 51 -5.45 -10.02 -15.00
N MET A 52 -6.47 -9.90 -14.15
CA MET A 52 -7.04 -11.03 -13.42
C MET A 52 -8.55 -11.15 -13.63
N ALA A 53 -9.03 -12.39 -13.73
CA ALA A 53 -10.46 -12.67 -13.76
C ALA A 53 -11.12 -12.33 -12.41
N PRO A 54 -12.39 -11.89 -12.41
CA PRO A 54 -13.14 -11.65 -11.18
C PRO A 54 -13.26 -12.94 -10.36
N GLY A 55 -12.98 -12.86 -9.06
CA GLY A 55 -13.02 -13.99 -8.13
C GLY A 55 -12.13 -13.78 -6.91
N MET A 56 -11.88 -14.88 -6.18
CA MET A 56 -10.94 -14.89 -5.04
C MET A 56 -9.55 -14.34 -5.38
N PRO A 57 -8.91 -14.68 -6.53
CA PRO A 57 -7.58 -14.18 -6.86
C PRO A 57 -7.55 -12.65 -7.00
N LEU A 58 -8.54 -12.06 -7.65
CA LEU A 58 -8.64 -10.60 -7.76
C LEU A 58 -8.83 -9.96 -6.39
N LEU A 59 -9.73 -10.50 -5.55
CA LEU A 59 -9.96 -9.96 -4.20
C LEU A 59 -8.69 -10.04 -3.33
N GLY A 60 -8.01 -11.18 -3.36
CA GLY A 60 -6.72 -11.36 -2.67
C GLY A 60 -5.66 -10.39 -3.18
N GLY A 61 -5.56 -10.21 -4.51
CA GLY A 61 -4.62 -9.29 -5.14
C GLY A 61 -4.88 -7.83 -4.78
N LEU A 62 -6.15 -7.39 -4.77
CA LEU A 62 -6.53 -6.04 -4.36
C LEU A 62 -6.18 -5.76 -2.90
N ILE A 63 -6.46 -6.71 -2.00
CA ILE A 63 -6.08 -6.58 -0.58
C ILE A 63 -4.56 -6.53 -0.45
N PHE A 64 -3.85 -7.45 -1.11
CA PHE A 64 -2.40 -7.54 -1.05
C PHE A 64 -1.74 -6.24 -1.52
N VAL A 65 -2.14 -5.73 -2.68
CA VAL A 65 -1.61 -4.48 -3.23
C VAL A 65 -1.95 -3.28 -2.34
N SER A 66 -3.15 -3.24 -1.73
CA SER A 66 -3.53 -2.17 -0.80
C SER A 66 -2.62 -2.14 0.43
N VAL A 67 -2.33 -3.30 1.02
CA VAL A 67 -1.43 -3.39 2.18
C VAL A 67 0.01 -3.06 1.78
N LEU A 68 0.49 -3.53 0.62
CA LEU A 68 1.83 -3.16 0.11
C LEU A 68 1.97 -1.66 -0.12
N LEU A 69 0.93 -1.01 -0.64
CA LEU A 69 0.94 0.44 -0.85
C LEU A 69 1.02 1.21 0.48
N ILE A 70 0.30 0.74 1.51
CA ILE A 70 0.39 1.29 2.87
C ILE A 70 1.80 1.09 3.43
N LEU A 71 2.35 -0.12 3.30
CA LEU A 71 3.71 -0.45 3.75
C LEU A 71 4.75 0.43 3.06
N ALA A 72 4.67 0.60 1.74
CA ALA A 72 5.57 1.46 0.97
C ALA A 72 5.46 2.94 1.40
N ALA A 73 4.26 3.41 1.71
CA ALA A 73 4.05 4.78 2.16
C ALA A 73 4.60 5.02 3.58
N ILE A 74 4.52 4.02 4.47
CA ILE A 74 5.14 4.07 5.80
C ILE A 74 6.65 4.01 5.66
N ASP A 75 7.17 3.05 4.88
CA ASP A 75 8.60 2.89 4.64
C ASP A 75 9.23 4.18 4.09
N ALA A 76 8.61 4.81 3.10
CA ALA A 76 9.10 6.09 2.55
C ALA A 76 9.15 7.25 3.57
N GLN A 77 8.44 7.15 4.69
CA GLN A 77 8.40 8.18 5.74
C GLN A 77 9.29 7.85 6.93
N THR A 78 9.34 6.59 7.35
CA THR A 78 9.98 6.18 8.59
C THR A 78 11.16 5.24 8.37
N GLN A 79 11.36 4.72 7.15
CA GLN A 79 12.38 3.70 6.82
C GLN A 79 12.32 2.48 7.76
N LEU A 80 11.11 2.17 8.23
CA LEU A 80 10.83 1.10 9.18
C LEU A 80 9.58 0.36 8.69
N LEU A 81 9.71 -0.96 8.55
CA LEU A 81 8.60 -1.84 8.21
C LEU A 81 7.93 -2.34 9.51
N PRO A 82 6.64 -2.03 9.74
CA PRO A 82 5.96 -2.51 10.93
C PRO A 82 5.63 -4.00 10.82
N ASP A 83 6.21 -4.79 11.73
CA ASP A 83 5.98 -6.24 11.84
C ASP A 83 4.48 -6.62 11.96
N ARG A 84 3.69 -5.71 12.54
CA ARG A 84 2.23 -5.85 12.69
C ARG A 84 1.48 -5.90 11.36
N LEU A 85 2.07 -5.43 10.26
CA LEU A 85 1.49 -5.51 8.93
C LEU A 85 2.20 -6.55 8.06
N THR A 86 3.52 -6.65 8.15
CA THR A 86 4.32 -7.57 7.32
C THR A 86 4.11 -9.04 7.69
N LEU A 87 4.07 -9.38 8.98
CA LEU A 87 3.90 -10.78 9.42
C LEU A 87 2.51 -11.34 9.06
N PRO A 88 1.39 -10.63 9.32
CA PRO A 88 0.09 -11.11 8.87
C PRO A 88 0.00 -11.23 7.35
N LEU A 89 0.60 -10.30 6.61
CA LEU A 89 0.61 -10.35 5.15
C LEU A 89 1.38 -11.56 4.61
N LEU A 90 2.54 -11.88 5.21
CA LEU A 90 3.34 -13.05 4.87
C LEU A 90 2.54 -14.34 5.09
N TRP A 91 1.96 -14.50 6.29
CA TRP A 91 1.19 -15.70 6.62
C TRP A 91 -0.08 -15.82 5.76
N ALA A 92 -0.78 -14.71 5.51
CA ALA A 92 -1.94 -14.70 4.63
C ALA A 92 -1.56 -15.07 3.19
N GLY A 93 -0.44 -14.55 2.67
CA GLY A 93 0.06 -14.88 1.33
C GLY A 93 0.43 -16.36 1.17
N LEU A 94 1.08 -16.95 2.18
CA LEU A 94 1.38 -18.39 2.20
C LEU A 94 0.09 -19.23 2.26
N LEU A 95 -0.85 -18.85 3.14
CA LEU A 95 -2.14 -19.54 3.26
C LEU A 95 -2.93 -19.49 1.95
N PHE A 96 -2.91 -18.35 1.26
CA PHE A 96 -3.61 -18.13 0.00
C PHE A 96 -3.00 -18.91 -1.18
N ASN A 97 -1.71 -19.25 -1.10
CA ASN A 97 -1.00 -20.07 -2.09
C ASN A 97 -0.97 -21.57 -1.75
N LEU A 98 -1.68 -22.02 -0.70
CA LEU A 98 -1.86 -23.47 -0.49
C LEU A 98 -2.58 -24.16 -1.64
N SER A 99 -3.37 -23.41 -2.41
CA SER A 99 -4.05 -23.85 -3.64
C SER A 99 -3.34 -23.37 -4.92
N ASP A 100 -2.06 -22.99 -4.83
CA ASP A 100 -1.23 -22.50 -5.95
C ASP A 100 -1.88 -21.34 -6.75
N THR A 101 -2.63 -20.48 -6.04
CA THR A 101 -3.51 -19.47 -6.65
C THR A 101 -2.73 -18.40 -7.43
N PHE A 102 -1.60 -17.94 -6.91
CA PHE A 102 -0.74 -16.94 -7.57
C PHE A 102 0.59 -17.52 -8.02
N ALA A 103 1.18 -18.40 -7.21
CA ALA A 103 2.43 -19.09 -7.50
C ALA A 103 2.44 -20.46 -6.80
N PRO A 104 3.22 -21.44 -7.31
CA PRO A 104 3.46 -22.69 -6.61
C PRO A 104 3.94 -22.44 -5.17
N LEU A 105 3.46 -23.24 -4.21
CA LEU A 105 3.82 -23.06 -2.79
C LEU A 105 5.35 -23.01 -2.55
N ALA A 106 6.12 -23.84 -3.27
CA ALA A 106 7.58 -23.85 -3.17
C ALA A 106 8.20 -22.49 -3.56
N GLU A 107 7.72 -21.87 -4.64
CA GLU A 107 8.16 -20.55 -5.08
C GLU A 107 7.75 -19.46 -4.09
N ALA A 108 6.54 -19.55 -3.53
CA ALA A 108 6.06 -18.62 -2.51
C ALA A 108 6.93 -18.66 -1.24
N ILE A 109 7.33 -19.86 -0.80
CA ILE A 109 8.24 -20.03 0.36
C ILE A 109 9.62 -19.46 0.04
N ILE A 110 10.18 -19.75 -1.15
CA ILE A 110 11.48 -19.20 -1.58
C ILE A 110 11.41 -17.67 -1.62
N GLY A 111 10.33 -17.11 -2.16
CA GLY A 111 10.10 -15.67 -2.17
C GLY A 111 10.06 -15.06 -0.77
N ALA A 112 9.38 -15.70 0.18
CA ALA A 112 9.36 -15.28 1.58
C ALA A 112 10.76 -15.33 2.23
N MET A 113 11.54 -16.38 1.96
CA MET A 113 12.91 -16.51 2.46
C MET A 113 13.82 -15.42 1.90
N VAL A 114 13.77 -15.18 0.58
CA VAL A 114 14.55 -14.12 -0.08
C VAL A 114 14.15 -12.74 0.44
N GLY A 115 12.84 -12.48 0.60
CA GLY A 115 12.33 -11.25 1.19
C GLY A 115 12.88 -11.02 2.59
N TYR A 116 12.80 -12.02 3.47
CA TYR A 116 13.33 -11.93 4.84
C TYR A 116 14.84 -11.67 4.85
N LEU A 117 15.62 -12.39 4.03
CA LEU A 117 17.06 -12.18 3.92
C LEU A 117 17.41 -10.78 3.43
N SER A 118 16.68 -10.27 2.43
CA SER A 118 16.90 -8.92 1.91
C SER A 118 16.61 -7.85 2.96
N ALA A 119 15.57 -8.04 3.79
CA ALA A 119 15.27 -7.16 4.90
C ALA A 119 16.39 -7.18 5.96
N VAL A 120 16.91 -8.37 6.31
CA VAL A 120 18.03 -8.50 7.26
C VAL A 120 19.29 -7.81 6.74
N VAL A 121 19.65 -8.03 5.47
CA VAL A 121 20.80 -7.36 4.85
C VAL A 121 20.60 -5.84 4.82
N GLY A 122 19.39 -5.38 4.51
CA GLY A 122 19.03 -3.97 4.58
C GLY A 122 19.26 -3.38 5.97
N VAL A 123 18.81 -4.07 7.02
CA VAL A 123 19.00 -3.66 8.43
C VAL A 123 20.49 -3.61 8.81
N LEU A 124 21.31 -4.56 8.36
CA LEU A 124 22.76 -4.54 8.60
C LEU A 124 23.46 -3.38 7.89
N GLY A 125 22.87 -2.85 6.82
CA GLY A 125 23.38 -1.71 6.05
C GLY A 125 22.93 -0.35 6.57
N VAL A 126 21.94 -0.27 7.46
CA VAL A 126 21.52 0.99 8.08
C VAL A 126 22.55 1.38 9.14
N PRO A 127 23.30 2.50 8.99
CA PRO A 127 24.14 3.00 10.05
C PRO A 127 23.24 3.31 11.24
N SER A 128 23.52 2.68 12.38
CA SER A 128 22.84 2.95 13.64
C SER A 128 23.14 4.39 14.08
N ALA A 129 22.37 5.35 13.56
CA ALA A 129 22.36 6.72 14.04
C ALA A 129 21.56 6.74 15.36
N ASP A 130 22.31 6.51 16.45
CA ASP A 130 22.05 6.80 17.86
C ASP A 130 20.77 6.28 18.54
N ARG A 131 21.02 5.60 19.67
CA ARG A 131 20.08 5.36 20.77
C ARG A 131 19.80 6.63 21.55
#